data_AF-A0AA41RW21-F1
#
_entry.id   AF-A0AA41RW21-F1
#
_cell.length_a   1.000
_cell.length_b   1.000
_cell.length_c   1.000
_cell.angle_alpha   90.00
_cell.angle_beta   90.00
_cell.angle_gamma   90.00
#
_symmetry.space_group_name_H-M   'P 1'
#
loop_
_entity.id
_entity.type
_entity.pdbx_description
1 polymer ?
#
loop_
_entity_poly.entity_id
_entity_poly.type
_entity_poly.pdbx_seq_one_letter_code
_entity_poly.pdbx_strand_id
1 'polypeptide(L)'
;FFPLAMALVPGEDVDNWDWFLRNLYQIVDHEARPITFLTDRGEGLKQGIPSIFPGSFHSFCYYHLKTNLPINGTDPRYSLVLDHFQEATYVYTPENHTKAIQKIRDLGCDWVADYIEAIPADKYANAFFKGCRYGRTASSLAESFNAWITVHKKMPASAFLDQVRMKVMVMMFDNREVGALMKTPLTTLYEEKLQSLSDEGLAWPVNRASTTIYEVLSDESSHTVNLENRTCTCQRWRVYGFPCSHALAAMRKGRCDVHEYI
;
A
#
# COMPACT_ATOMS: atom_id res chain seq x y z
N PHE A 1 -13.95 -2.02 -2.59
CA PHE A 1 -13.28 -0.69 -2.64
C PHE A 1 -14.23 0.34 -2.03
N PHE A 2 -13.76 1.55 -1.73
CA PHE A 2 -14.59 2.67 -1.26
C PHE A 2 -14.23 3.91 -2.11
N PRO A 3 -15.10 4.36 -3.03
CA PRO A 3 -14.82 5.50 -3.89
C PRO A 3 -14.97 6.80 -3.08
N LEU A 4 -13.86 7.53 -2.91
CA LEU A 4 -13.85 8.81 -2.20
C LEU A 4 -14.30 9.98 -3.09
N ALA A 5 -13.78 10.02 -4.32
CA ALA A 5 -14.06 11.05 -5.29
C ALA A 5 -13.98 10.45 -6.70
N MET A 6 -14.70 11.06 -7.64
CA MET A 6 -14.65 10.72 -9.05
C MET A 6 -14.89 11.98 -9.89
N ALA A 7 -14.36 11.99 -11.10
CA ALA A 7 -14.59 13.05 -12.06
C ALA A 7 -14.85 12.48 -13.45
N LEU A 8 -15.68 13.19 -14.22
CA LEU A 8 -15.84 12.96 -15.65
C LEU A 8 -15.11 14.10 -16.36
N VAL A 9 -14.02 13.76 -17.03
CA VAL A 9 -13.13 14.71 -17.71
C VAL A 9 -12.98 14.31 -19.20
N PRO A 10 -12.60 15.24 -20.09
CA PRO A 10 -12.39 14.95 -21.51
C PRO A 10 -11.30 13.91 -21.79
N GLY A 11 -10.28 13.82 -20.92
CA GLY A 11 -9.20 12.85 -21.04
C GLY A 11 -8.27 12.83 -19.84
N GLU A 12 -7.38 11.83 -19.80
CA GLU A 12 -6.35 11.69 -18.76
C GLU A 12 -5.09 12.47 -19.14
N ASP A 13 -5.18 13.79 -19.06
CA ASP A 13 -4.07 14.71 -19.33
C ASP A 13 -3.62 15.45 -18.04
N VAL A 14 -2.55 16.24 -18.17
CA VAL A 14 -1.93 16.93 -17.04
C VAL A 14 -2.92 17.94 -16.41
N ASP A 15 -3.65 18.69 -17.23
CA ASP A 15 -4.55 19.74 -16.77
C ASP A 15 -5.77 19.18 -16.03
N ASN A 16 -6.36 18.10 -16.55
CA ASN A 16 -7.49 17.42 -15.91
C ASN A 16 -7.08 16.76 -14.59
N TRP A 17 -5.88 16.18 -14.50
CA TRP A 17 -5.36 15.65 -13.25
C TRP A 17 -5.04 16.75 -12.22
N ASP A 18 -4.43 17.86 -12.64
CA ASP A 18 -4.20 19.02 -11.77
C ASP A 18 -5.52 19.55 -11.21
N TRP A 19 -6.54 19.76 -12.07
CA TRP A 19 -7.87 20.18 -11.64
C TRP A 19 -8.48 19.19 -10.63
N PHE A 20 -8.45 17.89 -10.93
CA PHE A 20 -9.01 16.88 -10.03
C PHE A 20 -8.31 16.86 -8.67
N LEU A 21 -6.97 16.89 -8.67
CA LEU A 21 -6.17 16.85 -7.45
C LEU A 21 -6.36 18.11 -6.59
N ARG A 22 -6.54 19.30 -7.20
CA ARG A 22 -6.88 20.53 -6.46
C ARG A 22 -8.24 20.44 -5.78
N ASN A 23 -9.24 19.88 -6.46
CA ASN A 23 -10.55 19.66 -5.86
C ASN A 23 -10.49 18.61 -4.75
N LEU A 24 -9.73 17.53 -4.96
CA LEU A 24 -9.51 16.51 -3.93
C LEU A 24 -8.83 17.10 -2.69
N TYR A 25 -7.84 17.98 -2.87
CA TYR A 25 -7.11 18.64 -1.79
C TYR A 25 -8.06 19.41 -0.85
N GLN A 26 -9.04 20.13 -1.41
CA GLN A 26 -10.06 20.83 -0.62
C GLN A 26 -10.94 19.92 0.24
N ILE A 27 -10.97 18.61 -0.03
CA ILE A 27 -11.79 17.65 0.72
C ILE A 27 -10.94 16.94 1.79
N VAL A 28 -9.67 16.67 1.50
CA VAL A 28 -8.86 15.74 2.30
C VAL A 28 -7.80 16.40 3.20
N ASP A 29 -7.47 17.68 2.97
CA ASP A 29 -6.33 18.34 3.63
C ASP A 29 -6.68 19.15 4.90
N HIS A 30 -7.85 18.90 5.50
CA HIS A 30 -8.27 19.67 6.68
C HIS A 30 -7.50 19.32 7.98
N GLU A 31 -6.70 18.25 8.00
CA GLU A 31 -6.18 17.69 9.27
C GLU A 31 -4.68 17.33 9.28
N ALA A 32 -3.87 17.83 8.33
CA ALA A 32 -2.42 17.55 8.26
C ALA A 32 -2.05 16.05 8.30
N ARG A 33 -3.00 15.16 7.98
CA ARG A 33 -2.80 13.71 8.01
C ARG A 33 -1.88 13.28 6.87
N PRO A 34 -0.90 12.40 7.11
CA PRO A 34 -0.07 11.87 6.02
C PRO A 34 -0.93 11.12 5.00
N ILE A 35 -0.88 11.54 3.73
CA ILE A 35 -1.58 10.89 2.63
C ILE A 35 -0.59 10.04 1.83
N THR A 36 -1.01 8.84 1.43
CA THR A 36 -0.27 8.01 0.49
C THR A 36 -1.08 7.77 -0.78
N PHE A 37 -0.55 8.21 -1.91
CA PHE A 37 -1.08 7.92 -3.25
C PHE A 37 -0.43 6.67 -3.82
N LEU A 38 -1.22 5.78 -4.43
CA LEU A 38 -0.76 4.61 -5.17
C LEU A 38 -1.34 4.64 -6.58
N THR A 39 -0.51 4.88 -7.59
CA THR A 39 -0.97 5.20 -8.96
C THR A 39 -0.23 4.40 -10.03
N ASP A 40 -0.79 4.31 -11.22
CA ASP A 40 -0.22 3.68 -12.43
C ASP A 40 0.98 4.41 -13.06
N ARG A 41 1.42 5.54 -12.49
CA ARG A 41 2.55 6.35 -12.96
C ARG A 41 2.22 7.19 -14.22
N GLY A 42 0.94 7.46 -14.48
CA GLY A 42 0.52 8.45 -15.49
C GLY A 42 1.16 9.83 -15.29
N GLU A 43 1.46 10.52 -16.38
CA GLU A 43 2.29 11.74 -16.34
C GLU A 43 1.63 12.89 -15.56
N GLY A 44 0.32 13.08 -15.71
CA GLY A 44 -0.44 14.06 -14.93
C GLY A 44 -0.39 13.81 -13.42
N LEU A 45 -0.39 12.53 -12.99
CA LEU A 45 -0.28 12.16 -11.57
C LEU A 45 1.15 12.35 -11.04
N LYS A 46 2.17 12.02 -11.84
CA LYS A 46 3.58 12.24 -11.48
C LYS A 46 3.90 13.71 -11.25
N GLN A 47 3.29 14.60 -12.02
CA GLN A 47 3.51 16.05 -11.88
C GLN A 47 2.58 16.67 -10.83
N GLY A 48 1.29 16.33 -10.85
CA GLY A 48 0.27 16.95 -10.02
C GLY A 48 0.39 16.60 -8.52
N ILE A 49 0.66 15.33 -8.18
CA ILE A 49 0.74 14.90 -6.77
C ILE A 49 1.81 15.67 -5.99
N PRO A 50 3.10 15.71 -6.40
CA PRO A 50 4.11 16.45 -5.63
C PRO A 50 3.87 17.97 -5.62
N SER A 51 3.20 18.52 -6.63
CA SER A 51 2.85 19.94 -6.70
C SER A 51 1.74 20.32 -5.71
N ILE A 52 0.66 19.54 -5.67
CA ILE A 52 -0.56 19.85 -4.91
C ILE A 52 -0.51 19.25 -3.50
N PHE A 53 0.14 18.10 -3.33
CA PHE A 53 0.29 17.39 -2.06
C PHE A 53 1.79 17.19 -1.71
N PRO A 54 2.55 18.27 -1.46
CA PRO A 54 4.00 18.19 -1.24
C PRO A 54 4.38 17.36 0.01
N GLY A 55 3.49 17.27 1.01
CA GLY A 55 3.67 16.44 2.20
C GLY A 55 3.22 14.99 2.05
N SER A 56 2.69 14.59 0.89
CA SER A 56 2.22 13.23 0.66
C SER A 56 3.33 12.27 0.25
N PHE A 57 3.06 10.98 0.42
CA PHE A 57 3.85 9.91 -0.17
C PHE A 57 3.21 9.45 -1.48
N HIS A 58 4.04 9.04 -2.43
CA HIS A 58 3.57 8.61 -3.74
C HIS A 58 4.27 7.32 -4.15
N SER A 59 3.50 6.24 -4.22
CA SER A 59 3.93 4.93 -4.70
C SER A 59 3.43 4.69 -6.11
N PHE A 60 4.25 4.05 -6.92
CA PHE A 60 3.88 3.51 -8.22
C PHE A 60 3.35 2.10 -8.07
N CYS A 61 2.38 1.78 -8.92
CA CYS A 61 1.73 0.48 -8.99
C CYS A 61 2.73 -0.57 -9.51
N TYR A 62 3.03 -1.56 -8.68
CA TYR A 62 3.89 -2.69 -9.00
C TYR A 62 3.47 -3.40 -10.29
N TYR A 63 2.15 -3.59 -10.52
CA TYR A 63 1.67 -4.22 -11.74
C TYR A 63 2.10 -3.45 -13.00
N HIS A 64 1.92 -2.12 -13.01
CA HIS A 64 2.32 -1.28 -14.13
C HIS A 64 3.85 -1.19 -14.28
N LEU A 65 4.60 -1.18 -13.19
CA LEU A 65 6.06 -1.27 -13.26
C LEU A 65 6.51 -2.60 -13.87
N LYS A 66 5.91 -3.70 -13.42
CA LYS A 66 6.16 -5.06 -13.88
C LYS A 66 5.91 -5.21 -15.38
N THR A 67 4.79 -4.69 -15.88
CA THR A 67 4.45 -4.76 -17.32
C THR A 67 5.35 -3.90 -18.19
N ASN A 68 5.96 -2.86 -17.62
CA ASN A 68 6.83 -1.91 -18.34
C ASN A 68 8.31 -2.29 -18.29
N LEU A 69 8.67 -3.38 -17.62
CA LEU A 69 10.06 -3.86 -17.63
C LEU A 69 10.49 -4.18 -19.07
N PRO A 70 11.75 -3.89 -19.46
CA PRO A 70 12.27 -4.14 -20.80
C PRO A 70 12.62 -5.63 -21.01
N ILE A 71 11.67 -6.51 -20.71
CA ILE A 71 11.74 -7.96 -20.90
C ILE A 71 10.30 -8.49 -21.08
N ASN A 72 10.13 -9.52 -21.91
CA ASN A 72 8.82 -10.09 -22.18
C ASN A 72 8.87 -11.62 -22.17
N GLY A 73 7.71 -12.27 -22.22
CA GLY A 73 7.57 -13.72 -22.08
C GLY A 73 8.24 -14.58 -23.15
N THR A 74 8.86 -13.99 -24.19
CA THR A 74 9.68 -14.74 -25.14
C THR A 74 11.11 -14.98 -24.64
N ASP A 75 11.59 -14.17 -23.68
CA ASP A 75 12.90 -14.41 -23.05
C ASP A 75 12.76 -15.53 -22.00
N PRO A 76 13.59 -16.59 -22.04
CA PRO A 76 13.49 -17.71 -21.09
C PRO A 76 13.72 -17.29 -19.63
N ARG A 77 14.34 -16.13 -19.39
CA ARG A 77 14.61 -15.59 -18.05
C ARG A 77 13.47 -14.73 -17.52
N TYR A 78 12.46 -14.42 -18.34
CA TYR A 78 11.36 -13.52 -18.00
C TYR A 78 10.74 -13.83 -16.64
N SER A 79 10.33 -15.08 -16.39
CA SER A 79 9.71 -15.47 -15.13
C SER A 79 10.62 -15.25 -13.92
N LEU A 80 11.91 -15.62 -14.02
CA LEU A 80 12.89 -15.44 -12.94
C LEU A 80 13.17 -13.95 -12.66
N VAL A 81 13.25 -13.13 -13.72
CA VAL A 81 13.38 -11.68 -13.57
C VAL A 81 12.18 -11.09 -12.85
N LEU A 82 10.96 -11.54 -13.17
CA LEU A 82 9.75 -11.11 -12.47
C LEU A 82 9.75 -11.54 -11.01
N ASP A 83 10.21 -12.74 -10.70
CA ASP A 83 10.30 -13.25 -9.32
C ASP A 83 11.30 -12.43 -8.50
N HIS A 84 12.47 -12.10 -9.06
CA HIS A 84 13.46 -11.27 -8.39
C HIS A 84 13.04 -9.80 -8.27
N PHE A 85 12.32 -9.25 -9.26
CA PHE A 85 11.75 -7.90 -9.13
C PHE A 85 10.64 -7.86 -8.07
N GLN A 86 9.83 -8.91 -7.97
CA GLN A 86 8.86 -9.05 -6.88
C GLN A 86 9.58 -9.11 -5.53
N GLU A 87 10.61 -9.94 -5.40
CA GLU A 87 11.43 -10.01 -4.19
C GLU A 87 11.97 -8.62 -3.80
N ALA A 88 12.62 -7.92 -4.74
CA ALA A 88 13.16 -6.57 -4.52
C ALA A 88 12.07 -5.57 -4.08
N THR A 89 10.86 -5.69 -4.59
CA THR A 89 9.74 -4.81 -4.22
C THR A 89 9.24 -5.07 -2.79
N TYR A 90 9.20 -6.34 -2.36
CA TYR A 90 8.54 -6.74 -1.12
C TYR A 90 9.45 -6.85 0.10
N VAL A 91 10.76 -7.03 -0.09
CA VAL A 91 11.74 -7.06 1.02
C VAL A 91 11.79 -5.74 1.80
N TYR A 92 12.12 -5.85 3.08
CA TYR A 92 12.00 -4.77 4.06
C TYR A 92 13.30 -4.02 4.36
N THR A 93 14.45 -4.50 3.85
CA THR A 93 15.76 -3.89 4.10
C THR A 93 16.45 -3.52 2.80
N PRO A 94 17.21 -2.40 2.77
CA PRO A 94 17.99 -2.00 1.60
C PRO A 94 18.98 -3.07 1.13
N GLU A 95 19.56 -3.84 2.07
CA GLU A 95 20.51 -4.90 1.76
C GLU A 95 19.83 -6.05 0.99
N ASN A 96 18.65 -6.48 1.44
CA ASN A 96 17.91 -7.54 0.76
C ASN A 96 17.32 -7.06 -0.58
N HIS A 97 16.97 -5.77 -0.68
CA HIS A 97 16.59 -5.18 -1.95
C HIS A 97 17.74 -5.25 -2.97
N THR A 98 18.93 -4.81 -2.56
CA THR A 98 20.13 -4.83 -3.39
C THR A 98 20.48 -6.26 -3.82
N LYS A 99 20.40 -7.23 -2.90
CA LYS A 99 20.60 -8.65 -3.22
C LYS A 99 19.60 -9.16 -4.25
N ALA A 100 18.32 -8.78 -4.15
CA ALA A 100 17.30 -9.21 -5.11
C ALA A 100 17.52 -8.60 -6.50
N ILE A 101 17.95 -7.33 -6.59
CA ILE A 101 18.35 -6.72 -7.87
C ILE A 101 19.61 -7.40 -8.44
N GLN A 102 20.58 -7.75 -7.60
CA GLN A 102 21.78 -8.47 -8.03
C GLN A 102 21.44 -9.81 -8.67
N LYS A 103 20.44 -10.55 -8.17
CA LYS A 103 19.99 -11.79 -8.81
C LYS A 103 19.53 -11.58 -10.26
N ILE A 104 18.96 -10.42 -10.60
CA ILE A 104 18.60 -10.08 -11.99
C ILE A 104 19.86 -9.91 -12.85
N ARG A 105 20.89 -9.27 -12.31
CA ARG A 105 22.19 -9.12 -12.98
C ARG A 105 22.89 -10.47 -13.18
N ASP A 106 22.81 -11.36 -12.19
CA ASP A 106 23.38 -12.70 -12.25
C ASP A 106 22.73 -13.59 -13.33
N LEU A 107 21.50 -13.27 -13.77
CA LEU A 107 20.85 -13.87 -14.94
C LEU A 107 21.35 -13.30 -16.28
N GLY A 108 22.31 -12.38 -16.25
CA GLY A 108 22.78 -11.62 -17.40
C GLY A 108 21.72 -10.68 -17.96
N CYS A 109 20.88 -10.09 -17.10
CA CYS A 109 19.81 -9.16 -17.44
C CYS A 109 20.08 -7.73 -16.97
N ASP A 110 21.32 -7.24 -17.11
CA ASP A 110 21.76 -5.92 -16.63
C ASP A 110 20.88 -4.78 -17.12
N TRP A 111 20.44 -4.78 -18.37
CA TRP A 111 19.57 -3.72 -18.90
C TRP A 111 18.21 -3.64 -18.19
N VAL A 112 17.71 -4.74 -17.62
CA VAL A 112 16.50 -4.75 -16.80
C VAL A 112 16.79 -4.20 -15.41
N ALA A 113 17.91 -4.59 -14.81
CA ALA A 113 18.35 -4.06 -13.51
C ALA A 113 18.58 -2.54 -13.58
N ASP A 114 19.29 -2.06 -14.61
CA ASP A 114 19.54 -0.64 -14.86
C ASP A 114 18.21 0.13 -15.02
N TYR A 115 17.24 -0.43 -15.74
CA TYR A 115 15.92 0.15 -15.89
C TYR A 115 15.18 0.26 -14.54
N ILE A 116 15.27 -0.77 -13.70
CA ILE A 116 14.64 -0.78 -12.37
C ILE A 116 15.29 0.27 -11.47
N GLU A 117 16.62 0.33 -11.44
CA GLU A 117 17.39 1.27 -10.61
C GLU A 117 17.23 2.74 -11.05
N ALA A 118 16.88 2.98 -12.31
CA ALA A 118 16.47 4.30 -12.78
C ALA A 118 15.12 4.77 -12.21
N ILE A 119 14.30 3.86 -11.66
CA ILE A 119 13.08 4.21 -10.93
C ILE A 119 13.47 4.47 -9.47
N PRO A 120 13.11 5.62 -8.88
CA PRO A 120 13.42 5.87 -7.47
C PRO A 120 12.82 4.78 -6.57
N ALA A 121 13.68 4.10 -5.79
CA ALA A 121 13.30 2.92 -5.01
C ALA A 121 12.22 3.22 -3.97
N ASP A 122 12.19 4.44 -3.44
CA ASP A 122 11.17 4.95 -2.52
C ASP A 122 9.78 5.09 -3.16
N LYS A 123 9.65 4.89 -4.48
CA LYS A 123 8.36 4.86 -5.19
C LYS A 123 7.77 3.47 -5.31
N TYR A 124 8.50 2.38 -5.05
CA TYR A 124 7.95 1.03 -5.25
C TYR A 124 8.37 0.02 -4.18
N ALA A 125 9.58 0.10 -3.63
CA ALA A 125 10.11 -0.91 -2.73
C ALA A 125 9.77 -0.64 -1.26
N ASN A 126 9.33 -1.68 -0.53
CA ASN A 126 9.03 -1.61 0.90
C ASN A 126 10.21 -1.12 1.74
N ALA A 127 11.43 -1.53 1.37
CA ALA A 127 12.65 -1.14 2.05
C ALA A 127 12.83 0.39 2.15
N PHE A 128 12.40 1.14 1.13
CA PHE A 128 12.65 2.59 1.01
C PHE A 128 11.39 3.46 1.16
N PHE A 129 10.20 2.91 0.90
CA PHE A 129 8.95 3.66 0.96
C PHE A 129 8.68 4.18 2.37
N LYS A 130 8.54 5.49 2.56
CA LYS A 130 8.42 6.12 3.89
C LYS A 130 7.00 6.19 4.43
N GLY A 131 6.00 6.21 3.56
CA GLY A 131 4.59 6.25 3.96
C GLY A 131 4.03 4.87 4.35
N CYS A 132 2.70 4.82 4.47
CA CYS A 132 1.97 3.57 4.69
C CYS A 132 1.16 3.22 3.44
N ARG A 133 1.36 2.02 2.89
CA ARG A 133 0.60 1.53 1.74
C ARG A 133 -0.49 0.52 2.14
N TYR A 134 -0.67 0.29 3.44
CA TYR A 134 -1.60 -0.72 3.97
C TYR A 134 -1.40 -2.11 3.34
N GLY A 135 -0.13 -2.47 3.07
CA GLY A 135 0.23 -3.73 2.41
C GLY A 135 -0.13 -3.81 0.92
N ARG A 136 -0.58 -2.72 0.30
CA ARG A 136 -0.92 -2.65 -1.12
C ARG A 136 0.29 -2.19 -1.92
N THR A 137 0.53 -2.85 -3.04
CA THR A 137 1.56 -2.48 -4.01
C THR A 137 1.00 -2.27 -5.40
N ALA A 138 -0.27 -2.63 -5.63
CA ALA A 138 -0.96 -2.47 -6.91
C ALA A 138 -2.26 -1.66 -6.76
N SER A 139 -2.63 -0.94 -7.81
CA SER A 139 -3.86 -0.14 -7.95
C SER A 139 -5.12 -1.00 -8.15
N SER A 140 -5.16 -2.22 -7.61
CA SER A 140 -6.25 -3.19 -7.87
C SER A 140 -7.63 -2.69 -7.43
N LEU A 141 -7.70 -1.76 -6.47
CA LEU A 141 -8.94 -1.10 -6.08
C LEU A 141 -9.49 -0.20 -7.20
N ALA A 142 -8.61 0.55 -7.87
CA ALA A 142 -8.99 1.37 -9.02
C ALA A 142 -9.43 0.50 -10.20
N GLU A 143 -8.71 -0.60 -10.46
CA GLU A 143 -9.09 -1.56 -11.52
C GLU A 143 -10.44 -2.23 -11.24
N SER A 144 -10.69 -2.59 -9.97
CA SER A 144 -11.97 -3.17 -9.55
C SER A 144 -13.13 -2.19 -9.73
N PHE A 145 -12.91 -0.90 -9.41
CA PHE A 145 -13.89 0.15 -9.69
C PHE A 145 -14.12 0.29 -11.19
N ASN A 146 -13.05 0.40 -11.98
CA ASN A 146 -13.12 0.49 -13.44
C ASN A 146 -13.93 -0.67 -14.05
N ALA A 147 -13.64 -1.91 -13.65
CA ALA A 147 -14.40 -3.08 -14.09
C ALA A 147 -15.89 -2.99 -13.71
N TRP A 148 -16.19 -2.56 -12.48
CA TRP A 148 -17.55 -2.45 -11.97
C TRP A 148 -18.43 -1.43 -12.71
N ILE A 149 -17.82 -0.36 -13.26
CA ILE A 149 -18.52 0.67 -14.04
C ILE A 149 -18.42 0.46 -15.56
N THR A 150 -17.61 -0.50 -16.03
CA THR A 150 -17.27 -0.66 -17.46
C THR A 150 -18.50 -0.85 -18.34
N VAL A 151 -19.51 -1.60 -17.86
CA VAL A 151 -20.75 -1.87 -18.60
C VAL A 151 -21.57 -0.61 -18.91
N HIS A 152 -21.33 0.49 -18.18
CA HIS A 152 -22.03 1.76 -18.35
C HIS A 152 -21.25 2.80 -19.15
N LYS A 153 -19.97 2.55 -19.49
CA LYS A 153 -19.08 3.54 -20.13
C LYS A 153 -19.55 4.01 -21.51
N LYS A 154 -20.44 3.27 -22.18
CA LYS A 154 -21.01 3.65 -23.48
C LYS A 154 -22.28 4.52 -23.38
N MET A 155 -22.73 4.85 -22.18
CA MET A 155 -23.90 5.69 -21.96
C MET A 155 -23.55 7.18 -22.12
N PRO A 156 -24.54 8.05 -22.42
CA PRO A 156 -24.36 9.50 -22.31
C PRO A 156 -23.88 9.90 -20.90
N ALA A 157 -23.12 10.99 -20.80
CA ALA A 157 -22.48 11.44 -19.56
C ALA A 157 -23.43 11.50 -18.34
N SER A 158 -24.62 12.11 -18.49
CA SER A 158 -25.60 12.23 -17.41
C SER A 158 -26.15 10.86 -16.96
N ALA A 159 -26.48 10.00 -17.92
CA ALA A 159 -26.95 8.64 -17.65
C ALA A 159 -25.87 7.79 -16.98
N PHE A 160 -24.62 7.90 -17.44
CA PHE A 160 -23.47 7.22 -16.83
C PHE A 160 -23.29 7.65 -15.36
N LEU A 161 -23.31 8.95 -15.08
CA LEU A 161 -23.18 9.47 -13.72
C LEU A 161 -24.31 8.99 -12.81
N ASP A 162 -25.56 8.95 -13.29
CA ASP A 162 -26.67 8.44 -12.50
C ASP A 162 -26.53 6.93 -12.21
N GLN A 163 -26.05 6.13 -13.16
CA GLN A 163 -25.75 4.71 -12.93
C GLN A 163 -24.67 4.52 -11.87
N VAL A 164 -23.58 5.30 -11.92
CA VAL A 164 -22.53 5.22 -10.89
C VAL A 164 -23.07 5.66 -9.53
N ARG A 165 -23.86 6.74 -9.46
CA ARG A 165 -24.52 7.20 -8.23
C ARG A 165 -25.40 6.09 -7.62
N MET A 166 -26.26 5.45 -8.41
CA MET A 166 -27.12 4.34 -7.93
C MET A 166 -26.30 3.17 -7.41
N LYS A 167 -25.27 2.78 -8.16
CA LYS A 167 -24.34 1.72 -7.78
C LYS A 167 -23.62 2.00 -6.45
N VAL A 168 -23.13 3.23 -6.27
CA VAL A 168 -22.51 3.67 -5.01
C VAL A 168 -23.54 3.67 -3.88
N MET A 169 -24.77 4.15 -4.13
CA MET A 169 -25.84 4.16 -3.13
C MET A 169 -26.13 2.77 -2.57
N VAL A 170 -26.31 1.76 -3.44
CA VAL A 170 -26.54 0.37 -3.03
C VAL A 170 -25.34 -0.17 -2.25
N MET A 171 -24.12 0.00 -2.77
CA MET A 171 -22.90 -0.45 -2.10
C MET A 171 -22.73 0.17 -0.70
N MET A 172 -23.06 1.45 -0.53
CA MET A 172 -22.98 2.12 0.77
C MET A 172 -24.05 1.61 1.75
N PHE A 173 -25.23 1.25 1.26
CA PHE A 173 -26.25 0.60 2.09
C PHE A 173 -25.77 -0.78 2.56
N ASP A 174 -25.31 -1.63 1.65
CA ASP A 174 -24.80 -2.97 2.01
C ASP A 174 -23.63 -2.89 2.99
N ASN A 175 -22.69 -1.96 2.76
CA ASN A 175 -21.57 -1.72 3.68
C ASN A 175 -22.04 -1.26 5.06
N ARG A 176 -23.12 -0.46 5.15
CA ARG A 176 -23.69 -0.01 6.41
C ARG A 176 -24.32 -1.17 7.18
N GLU A 177 -25.05 -2.05 6.50
CA GLU A 177 -25.65 -3.24 7.12
C GLU A 177 -24.57 -4.16 7.71
N VAL A 178 -23.48 -4.40 6.96
CA VAL A 178 -22.34 -5.16 7.47
C VAL A 178 -21.66 -4.42 8.64
N GLY A 179 -21.45 -3.11 8.53
CA GLY A 179 -20.85 -2.29 9.58
C GLY A 179 -21.66 -2.28 10.89
N ALA A 180 -22.99 -2.31 10.82
CA ALA A 180 -23.86 -2.37 11.98
C ALA A 180 -23.71 -3.67 12.81
N LEU A 181 -23.17 -4.72 12.20
CA LEU A 181 -22.91 -6.01 12.85
C LEU A 181 -21.49 -6.11 13.43
N MET A 182 -20.60 -5.15 13.12
CA MET A 182 -19.23 -5.15 13.61
C MET A 182 -19.18 -4.78 15.09
N LYS A 183 -18.41 -5.55 15.86
CA LYS A 183 -18.25 -5.36 17.32
C LYS A 183 -16.97 -4.60 17.68
N THR A 184 -16.08 -4.47 16.72
CA THR A 184 -14.78 -3.82 16.85
C THR A 184 -14.59 -2.86 15.66
N PRO A 185 -13.58 -1.98 15.71
CA PRO A 185 -13.27 -1.10 14.58
C PRO A 185 -12.77 -1.84 13.33
N LEU A 186 -12.45 -3.13 13.42
CA LEU A 186 -11.90 -3.91 12.31
C LEU A 186 -12.97 -4.72 11.59
N THR A 187 -12.72 -4.98 10.31
CA THR A 187 -13.47 -5.99 9.57
C THR A 187 -13.09 -7.39 10.05
N THR A 188 -13.98 -8.37 9.86
CA THR A 188 -13.72 -9.77 10.24
C THR A 188 -12.38 -10.30 9.72
N LEU A 189 -12.03 -9.98 8.46
CA LEU A 189 -10.76 -10.37 7.86
C LEU A 189 -9.54 -9.82 8.64
N TYR A 190 -9.63 -8.59 9.12
CA TYR A 190 -8.54 -7.97 9.88
C TYR A 190 -8.51 -8.42 11.34
N GLU A 191 -9.64 -8.79 11.94
CA GLU A 191 -9.68 -9.47 13.24
C GLU A 191 -9.01 -10.85 13.17
N GLU A 192 -9.35 -11.65 12.16
CA GLU A 192 -8.71 -12.96 11.95
C GLU A 192 -7.21 -12.82 11.72
N LYS A 193 -6.79 -11.80 10.94
CA LYS A 193 -5.39 -11.49 10.73
C LYS A 193 -4.71 -11.04 12.04
N LEU A 194 -5.39 -10.26 12.86
CA LEU A 194 -4.87 -9.80 14.14
C LEU A 194 -4.60 -10.99 15.07
N GLN A 195 -5.57 -11.90 15.17
CA GLN A 195 -5.47 -13.12 15.95
C GLN A 195 -4.29 -13.98 15.47
N SER A 196 -4.20 -14.22 14.15
CA SER A 196 -3.11 -15.00 13.56
C SER A 196 -1.72 -14.41 13.86
N LEU A 197 -1.56 -13.08 13.79
CA LEU A 197 -0.30 -12.41 14.13
C LEU A 197 0.00 -12.44 15.64
N SER A 198 -1.03 -12.40 16.48
CA SER A 198 -0.90 -12.53 17.93
C SER A 198 -0.43 -13.94 18.32
N ASP A 199 -0.95 -14.96 17.63
CA ASP A 199 -0.60 -16.36 17.83
C ASP A 199 0.84 -16.65 17.39
N GLU A 200 1.29 -16.08 16.25
CA GLU A 200 2.68 -16.17 15.77
C GLU A 200 3.69 -15.75 16.85
N GLY A 201 3.42 -14.61 17.51
CA GLY A 201 4.30 -14.08 18.54
C GLY A 201 4.03 -14.61 19.95
N LEU A 202 3.22 -15.65 20.14
CA LEU A 202 2.73 -16.07 21.46
C LEU A 202 3.86 -16.53 22.40
N ALA A 203 4.80 -17.32 21.88
CA ALA A 203 5.86 -17.94 22.65
C ALA A 203 7.15 -17.10 22.75
N TRP A 204 7.24 -15.98 22.01
CA TRP A 204 8.47 -15.21 21.95
C TRP A 204 8.79 -14.49 23.27
N PRO A 205 10.05 -14.55 23.73
CA PRO A 205 10.50 -13.73 24.85
C PRO A 205 10.40 -12.23 24.53
N VAL A 206 9.90 -11.46 25.49
CA VAL A 206 9.75 -10.01 25.38
C VAL A 206 10.40 -9.32 26.57
N ASN A 207 11.46 -8.57 26.29
CA ASN A 207 12.17 -7.73 27.24
C ASN A 207 11.64 -6.29 27.15
N ARG A 208 11.37 -5.67 28.30
CA ARG A 208 10.90 -4.28 28.36
C ARG A 208 12.07 -3.36 28.66
N ALA A 209 12.36 -2.43 27.76
CA ALA A 209 13.42 -1.43 27.94
C ALA A 209 12.89 -0.13 28.56
N SER A 210 11.66 0.27 28.20
CA SER A 210 10.97 1.43 28.79
C SER A 210 9.45 1.22 28.84
N THR A 211 8.67 2.26 29.14
CA THR A 211 7.20 2.22 29.06
C THR A 211 6.68 1.90 27.67
N THR A 212 7.39 2.32 26.62
CA THR A 212 6.95 2.24 25.22
C THR A 212 7.90 1.44 24.32
N ILE A 213 9.10 1.11 24.80
CA ILE A 213 10.14 0.40 24.03
C ILE A 213 10.36 -1.02 24.57
N TYR A 214 10.33 -1.97 23.64
CA TYR A 214 10.47 -3.40 23.90
C TYR A 214 11.45 -4.03 22.92
N GLU A 215 12.12 -5.08 23.38
CA GLU A 215 12.86 -6.01 22.54
C GLU A 215 12.09 -7.33 22.50
N VAL A 216 11.84 -7.83 21.29
CA VAL A 216 11.16 -9.11 21.04
C VAL A 216 12.12 -10.04 20.34
N LEU A 217 12.35 -11.20 20.93
CA LEU A 217 13.24 -12.23 20.41
C LEU A 217 12.41 -13.24 19.61
N SER A 218 12.34 -13.08 18.29
CA SER A 218 11.69 -14.04 17.40
C SER A 218 12.66 -15.17 17.02
N ASP A 219 12.17 -16.17 16.30
CA ASP A 219 12.95 -17.34 15.92
C ASP A 219 14.13 -17.01 14.98
N GLU A 220 13.99 -15.93 14.20
CA GLU A 220 15.00 -15.51 13.21
C GLU A 220 15.93 -14.42 13.74
N SER A 221 15.42 -13.45 14.51
CA SER A 221 16.21 -12.30 14.96
C SER A 221 15.56 -11.54 16.12
N SER A 222 16.34 -10.65 16.75
CA SER A 222 15.80 -9.69 17.71
C SER A 222 15.23 -8.46 17.00
N HIS A 223 14.09 -7.97 17.49
CA HIS A 223 13.46 -6.76 16.97
C HIS A 223 13.08 -5.77 18.07
N THR A 224 13.42 -4.51 17.84
CA THR A 224 12.98 -3.40 18.70
C THR A 224 11.62 -2.91 18.25
N VAL A 225 10.68 -2.86 19.20
CA VAL A 225 9.34 -2.31 19.04
C VAL A 225 9.25 -1.02 19.83
N ASN A 226 8.75 0.04 19.20
CA ASN A 226 8.40 1.29 19.86
C ASN A 226 6.90 1.54 19.65
N LEU A 227 6.12 1.36 20.71
CA LEU A 227 4.66 1.49 20.70
C LEU A 227 4.20 2.94 20.52
N GLU A 228 4.92 3.91 21.11
CA GLU A 228 4.59 5.34 21.00
C GLU A 228 4.67 5.82 19.55
N ASN A 229 5.76 5.45 18.86
CA ASN A 229 5.96 5.79 17.45
C ASN A 229 5.32 4.78 16.49
N ARG A 230 4.64 3.74 16.99
CA ARG A 230 4.03 2.67 16.18
C ARG A 230 5.01 2.03 15.19
N THR A 231 6.24 1.78 15.63
CA THR A 231 7.32 1.23 14.79
C THR A 231 7.85 -0.09 15.31
N CYS A 232 8.41 -0.87 14.38
CA CYS A 232 9.14 -2.09 14.67
C CYS A 232 10.29 -2.21 13.67
N THR A 233 11.47 -2.67 14.11
CA THR A 233 12.65 -2.81 13.24
C THR A 233 12.44 -3.79 12.08
N CYS A 234 11.48 -4.72 12.19
CA CYS A 234 11.03 -5.57 11.07
C CYS A 234 10.33 -4.80 9.93
N GLN A 235 10.06 -3.50 10.09
CA GLN A 235 9.41 -2.58 9.14
C GLN A 235 7.95 -2.91 8.74
N ARG A 236 7.45 -4.10 9.06
CA ARG A 236 6.09 -4.53 8.69
C ARG A 236 5.03 -3.56 9.20
N TRP A 237 5.13 -3.07 10.44
CA TRP A 237 4.14 -2.14 10.98
C TRP A 237 4.01 -0.86 10.14
N ARG A 238 5.14 -0.26 9.74
CA ARG A 238 5.16 0.92 8.86
C ARG A 238 4.53 0.63 7.49
N VAL A 239 4.90 -0.50 6.87
CA VAL A 239 4.43 -0.87 5.52
C VAL A 239 2.93 -1.17 5.49
N TYR A 240 2.44 -1.89 6.50
CA TYR A 240 1.05 -2.33 6.58
C TYR A 240 0.13 -1.34 7.31
N GLY A 241 0.69 -0.37 8.04
CA GLY A 241 -0.09 0.50 8.92
C GLY A 241 -0.81 -0.28 10.01
N PHE A 242 -0.33 -1.48 10.32
CA PHE A 242 -1.01 -2.46 11.17
C PHE A 242 0.04 -3.17 12.03
N PRO A 243 -0.20 -3.40 13.34
CA PRO A 243 0.77 -4.03 14.22
C PRO A 243 1.24 -5.39 13.68
N CYS A 244 2.56 -5.58 13.65
CA CYS A 244 3.15 -6.88 13.32
C CYS A 244 3.14 -7.83 14.54
N SER A 245 3.44 -9.12 14.35
CA SER A 245 3.53 -10.12 15.41
C SER A 245 4.42 -9.68 16.59
N HIS A 246 5.58 -9.05 16.32
CA HIS A 246 6.44 -8.48 17.37
C HIS A 246 5.75 -7.37 18.16
N ALA A 247 5.03 -6.49 17.47
CA ALA A 247 4.30 -5.40 18.12
C ALA A 247 3.19 -5.93 19.02
N LEU A 248 2.46 -6.96 18.58
CA LEU A 248 1.42 -7.61 19.36
C LEU A 248 1.99 -8.34 20.59
N ALA A 249 3.15 -8.99 20.46
CA ALA A 249 3.85 -9.57 21.60
C ALA A 249 4.25 -8.50 22.63
N ALA A 250 4.76 -7.35 22.17
CA ALA A 250 5.08 -6.21 23.02
C ALA A 250 3.83 -5.61 23.70
N MET A 251 2.73 -5.42 22.96
CA MET A 251 1.45 -4.93 23.50
C MET A 251 0.86 -5.88 24.54
N ARG A 252 0.93 -7.20 24.31
CA ARG A 252 0.48 -8.21 25.28
C ARG A 252 1.30 -8.14 26.57
N LYS A 253 2.62 -8.01 26.47
CA LYS A 253 3.51 -7.76 27.64
C LYS A 253 3.21 -6.41 28.29
N GLY A 254 2.81 -5.42 27.50
CA GLY A 254 2.37 -4.07 27.86
C GLY A 254 1.02 -4.02 28.58
N ARG A 255 0.15 -5.01 28.33
CA ARG A 255 -1.30 -4.95 28.61
C ARG A 255 -1.98 -3.76 27.94
N CYS A 256 -1.57 -3.45 26.71
CA CYS A 256 -2.17 -2.41 25.88
C CYS A 256 -3.41 -2.95 25.16
N ASP A 257 -4.42 -2.10 24.94
CA ASP A 257 -5.48 -2.41 23.97
C ASP A 257 -4.92 -2.22 22.56
N VAL A 258 -4.93 -3.28 21.76
CA VAL A 258 -4.39 -3.28 20.41
C VAL A 258 -5.18 -2.36 19.48
N HIS A 259 -6.49 -2.20 19.72
CA HIS A 259 -7.35 -1.38 18.86
C HIS A 259 -7.01 0.12 18.94
N GLU A 260 -6.33 0.59 20.00
CA GLU A 260 -5.85 1.98 20.09
C GLU A 260 -4.68 2.28 19.12
N TYR A 261 -4.05 1.23 18.59
CA TYR A 261 -2.85 1.30 17.76
C TYR A 261 -3.11 1.06 16.27
N ILE A 262 -4.38 0.83 15.89
CA ILE A 262 -4.82 0.58 14.53
C ILE A 262 -5.55 1.79 13.96
#